data_AF-A0A960XX62-F1
#
_entry.id   AF-A0A960XX62-F1
#
_cell.length_a   1.000
_cell.length_b   1.000
_cell.length_c   1.000
_cell.angle_alpha   90.00
_cell.angle_beta   90.00
_cell.angle_gamma   90.00
#
_symmetry.space_group_name_H-M   'P 1'
#
loop_
_entity.id
_entity.type
_entity.pdbx_description
1 polymer ?
#
loop_
_entity_poly.entity_id
_entity_poly.type
_entity_poly.pdbx_seq_one_letter_code
_entity_poly.pdbx_strand_id
1 'polypeptide(L)'
;MESSKAAESVVEKTAKQITFPLLQFTSSRWARAALESPYELLNDHAHLEKKAAANALELLCRWPDKEPPDHWVRAMSSMAAEEADHLKLVSGLLLEKGWKISRNHKNLYAGQLHRRVRRGGRKELADRLYVAALIELRSCERFQTLAREAAESHPWISRLYASLMDSEVGHYHAFLRLAREVDPEPVWSQWLQAEAEIMAGLPFFPGILSGEPGSTDTT
;
A
#
# COMPACT_ATOMS: atom_id res chain seq x y z
N MET A 1 22.61 -26.50 -3.68
CA MET A 1 23.05 -25.44 -4.61
C MET A 1 21.99 -25.12 -5.67
N GLU A 2 21.20 -26.08 -6.14
CA GLU A 2 20.15 -25.86 -7.15
C GLU A 2 18.91 -25.08 -6.64
N SER A 3 18.55 -25.25 -5.36
CA SER A 3 17.41 -24.54 -4.75
C SER A 3 17.62 -23.02 -4.60
N SER A 4 18.87 -22.56 -4.54
CA SER A 4 19.24 -21.13 -4.40
C SER A 4 19.11 -20.40 -5.74
N LYS A 5 19.55 -21.04 -6.83
CA LYS A 5 19.43 -20.51 -8.20
C LYS A 5 17.98 -20.43 -8.68
N ALA A 6 17.11 -21.32 -8.21
CA ALA A 6 15.69 -21.28 -8.53
C ALA A 6 15.00 -20.06 -7.90
N ALA A 7 15.34 -19.72 -6.65
CA ALA A 7 14.82 -18.54 -5.94
C ALA A 7 15.32 -17.22 -6.57
N GLU A 8 16.61 -17.13 -6.90
CA GLU A 8 17.15 -15.99 -7.66
C GLU A 8 16.41 -15.81 -9.01
N SER A 9 16.14 -16.90 -9.74
CA SER A 9 15.51 -16.83 -11.07
C SER A 9 14.02 -16.44 -11.06
N VAL A 10 13.32 -16.58 -9.93
CA VAL A 10 11.92 -16.13 -9.79
C VAL A 10 11.86 -14.64 -9.43
N VAL A 11 12.83 -14.13 -8.67
CA VAL A 11 12.95 -12.69 -8.36
C VAL A 11 13.42 -11.89 -9.58
N GLU A 12 14.30 -12.46 -10.40
CA GLU A 12 14.86 -11.79 -11.59
C GLU A 12 13.94 -11.79 -12.82
N LYS A 13 13.00 -12.74 -12.94
CA LYS A 13 12.22 -12.92 -14.19
C LYS A 13 10.90 -12.15 -14.27
N THR A 14 10.46 -11.48 -13.20
CA THR A 14 9.09 -10.91 -13.16
C THR A 14 9.03 -9.41 -12.86
N ALA A 15 10.08 -8.78 -12.36
CA ALA A 15 10.02 -7.34 -12.09
C ALA A 15 10.35 -6.55 -13.36
N LYS A 16 9.33 -6.04 -14.06
CA LYS A 16 9.51 -4.75 -14.75
C LYS A 16 10.14 -3.81 -13.73
N GLN A 17 11.24 -3.15 -14.08
CA GLN A 17 11.91 -2.22 -13.18
C GLN A 17 10.97 -1.02 -12.98
N ILE A 18 10.14 -1.09 -11.95
CA ILE A 18 9.19 -0.03 -11.59
C ILE A 18 10.02 1.09 -10.98
N THR A 19 10.03 2.24 -11.64
CA THR A 19 10.62 3.46 -11.06
C THR A 19 9.60 4.08 -10.12
N PHE A 20 9.83 3.96 -8.82
CA PHE A 20 9.02 4.63 -7.81
C PHE A 20 9.44 6.11 -7.69
N PRO A 21 8.53 7.09 -7.84
CA PRO A 21 8.84 8.52 -7.69
C PRO A 21 8.94 8.96 -6.22
N LEU A 22 9.02 8.02 -5.28
CA LEU A 22 9.12 8.30 -3.84
C LEU A 22 10.46 8.97 -3.54
N LEU A 23 10.46 9.90 -2.60
CA LEU A 23 11.68 10.66 -2.23
C LEU A 23 12.52 9.94 -1.17
N GLN A 24 11.97 8.89 -0.56
CA GLN A 24 12.65 8.02 0.40
C GLN A 24 12.32 6.56 0.04
N PHE A 25 13.34 5.70 0.11
CA PHE A 25 13.23 4.28 -0.20
C PHE A 25 13.35 3.45 1.07
N THR A 26 12.60 2.35 1.11
CA THR A 26 12.57 1.43 2.24
C THR A 26 13.90 0.69 2.34
N SER A 27 14.47 0.67 3.55
CA SER A 27 15.72 -0.04 3.78
C SER A 27 15.51 -1.56 3.89
N SER A 28 16.52 -2.36 3.51
CA SER A 28 16.54 -3.79 3.84
C SER A 28 16.46 -4.06 5.35
N ARG A 29 16.91 -3.09 6.18
CA ARG A 29 16.83 -3.19 7.64
C ARG A 29 15.38 -3.14 8.12
N TRP A 30 14.54 -2.26 7.56
CA TRP A 30 13.11 -2.23 7.84
C TRP A 30 12.46 -3.58 7.52
N ALA A 31 12.71 -4.12 6.32
CA ALA A 31 12.10 -5.37 5.89
C ALA A 31 12.52 -6.55 6.78
N ARG A 32 13.80 -6.66 7.13
CA ARG A 32 14.28 -7.70 8.06
C ARG A 32 13.63 -7.59 9.43
N ALA A 33 13.53 -6.39 9.98
CA ALA A 33 12.86 -6.17 11.27
C ALA A 33 11.36 -6.49 11.21
N ALA A 34 10.68 -6.14 10.11
CA ALA A 34 9.27 -6.49 9.93
C ALA A 34 9.06 -8.01 9.84
N LEU A 35 9.98 -8.72 9.16
CA LEU A 35 9.97 -10.17 9.00
C LEU A 35 10.24 -10.95 10.31
N GLU A 36 10.75 -10.31 11.37
CA GLU A 36 10.88 -10.93 12.69
C GLU A 36 9.52 -11.21 13.34
N SER A 37 8.45 -10.53 12.91
CA SER A 37 7.09 -10.73 13.41
C SER A 37 6.08 -10.90 12.26
N PRO A 38 6.09 -12.04 11.53
CA PRO A 38 5.24 -12.24 10.36
C PRO A 38 3.74 -12.13 10.65
N TYR A 39 3.30 -12.52 11.85
CA TYR A 39 1.92 -12.37 12.27
C TYR A 39 1.47 -10.90 12.28
N GLU A 40 2.25 -10.01 12.92
CA GLU A 40 1.92 -8.59 13.01
C GLU A 40 1.91 -7.96 11.62
N LEU A 41 2.88 -8.32 10.78
CA LEU A 41 2.99 -7.84 9.40
C LEU A 41 1.77 -8.20 8.55
N LEU A 42 1.35 -9.47 8.59
CA LEU A 42 0.18 -9.94 7.83
C LEU A 42 -1.14 -9.45 8.43
N ASN A 43 -1.22 -9.31 9.75
CA ASN A 43 -2.39 -8.74 10.41
C ASN A 43 -2.57 -7.27 10.01
N ASP A 44 -1.50 -6.47 10.03
CA ASP A 44 -1.50 -5.09 9.54
C ASP A 44 -1.93 -5.03 8.07
N HIS A 45 -1.29 -5.85 7.22
CA HIS A 45 -1.60 -5.94 5.79
C HIS A 45 -3.07 -6.28 5.54
N ALA A 46 -3.63 -7.30 6.20
CA ALA A 46 -5.05 -7.63 6.06
C ALA A 46 -5.96 -6.44 6.40
N HIS A 47 -5.60 -5.62 7.40
CA HIS A 47 -6.38 -4.42 7.68
C HIS A 47 -6.20 -3.31 6.65
N LEU A 48 -5.05 -3.21 5.98
CA LEU A 48 -4.85 -2.28 4.88
C LEU A 48 -5.74 -2.66 3.70
N GLU A 49 -5.75 -3.94 3.31
CA GLU A 49 -6.61 -4.44 2.22
C GLU A 49 -8.09 -4.19 2.49
N LYS A 50 -8.55 -4.51 3.71
CA LYS A 50 -9.92 -4.22 4.14
C LYS A 50 -10.25 -2.72 4.03
N LYS A 51 -9.31 -1.85 4.40
CA LYS A 51 -9.51 -0.39 4.36
C LYS A 51 -9.47 0.15 2.93
N ALA A 52 -8.62 -0.40 2.07
CA ALA A 52 -8.55 -0.06 0.65
C ALA A 52 -9.87 -0.40 -0.05
N ALA A 53 -10.37 -1.63 0.15
CA ALA A 53 -11.68 -2.05 -0.35
C ALA A 53 -12.83 -1.13 0.11
N ALA A 54 -12.86 -0.82 1.41
CA ALA A 54 -13.88 0.07 1.98
C ALA A 54 -13.77 1.52 1.44
N ASN A 55 -12.55 2.03 1.28
CA ASN A 55 -12.29 3.35 0.73
C ASN A 55 -12.73 3.45 -0.74
N ALA A 56 -12.46 2.43 -1.56
CA ALA A 56 -12.94 2.38 -2.94
C ALA A 56 -14.48 2.40 -3.02
N LEU A 57 -15.16 1.66 -2.14
CA LEU A 57 -16.62 1.72 -2.04
C LEU A 57 -17.14 3.08 -1.56
N GLU A 58 -16.44 3.74 -0.63
CA GLU A 58 -16.79 5.09 -0.18
C GLU A 58 -16.66 6.11 -1.32
N LEU A 59 -15.61 5.99 -2.12
CA LEU A 59 -15.33 6.90 -3.24
C LEU A 59 -16.38 6.82 -4.35
N LEU A 60 -17.06 5.67 -4.54
CA LEU A 60 -18.21 5.55 -5.46
C LEU A 60 -19.23 6.66 -5.25
N CYS A 61 -19.50 7.03 -4.00
CA CYS A 61 -20.52 7.99 -3.62
C CYS A 61 -20.01 9.44 -3.49
N ARG A 62 -18.73 9.70 -3.79
CA ARG A 62 -18.09 11.00 -3.55
C ARG A 62 -17.85 11.84 -4.80
N TRP A 63 -18.29 11.39 -5.97
CA TRP A 63 -18.16 12.18 -7.20
C TRP A 63 -18.84 13.56 -7.04
N PRO A 64 -18.21 14.66 -7.50
CA PRO A 64 -18.68 16.02 -7.25
C PRO A 64 -20.00 16.38 -7.94
N ASP A 65 -20.26 15.75 -9.09
CA ASP A 65 -21.47 16.00 -9.88
C ASP A 65 -22.57 14.99 -9.49
N LYS A 66 -23.84 15.32 -9.78
CA LYS A 66 -25.00 14.49 -9.38
C LYS A 66 -24.93 13.05 -9.88
N GLU A 67 -24.35 12.84 -11.05
CA GLU A 67 -24.16 11.53 -11.67
C GLU A 67 -22.66 11.32 -11.93
N PRO A 68 -22.04 10.27 -11.37
CA PRO A 68 -20.67 9.91 -11.71
C PRO A 68 -20.60 9.32 -13.12
N PRO A 69 -19.47 9.48 -13.83
CA PRO A 69 -19.30 8.85 -15.12
C PRO A 69 -19.13 7.32 -14.97
N ASP A 70 -19.54 6.54 -15.97
CA ASP A 70 -19.49 5.06 -15.93
C ASP A 70 -18.10 4.50 -15.61
N HIS A 71 -17.04 5.14 -16.13
CA HIS A 71 -15.67 4.69 -15.88
C HIS A 71 -15.25 4.87 -14.42
N TRP A 72 -15.81 5.86 -13.71
CA TRP A 72 -15.59 6.03 -12.27
C TRP A 72 -16.21 4.88 -11.48
N VAL A 73 -17.48 4.56 -11.77
CA VAL A 73 -18.20 3.47 -11.09
C VAL A 73 -17.50 2.14 -11.33
N ARG A 74 -17.11 1.86 -12.58
CA ARG A 74 -16.37 0.65 -12.92
C ARG A 74 -14.99 0.60 -12.24
N ALA A 75 -14.22 1.69 -12.29
CA ALA A 75 -12.90 1.72 -11.65
C ALA A 75 -12.99 1.46 -10.15
N MET A 76 -13.83 2.19 -9.42
CA MET A 76 -13.96 2.03 -7.97
C MET A 76 -14.52 0.67 -7.56
N SER A 77 -15.49 0.13 -8.30
CA SER A 77 -16.05 -1.21 -8.01
C SER A 77 -15.06 -2.33 -8.31
N SER A 78 -14.29 -2.25 -9.41
CA SER A 78 -13.21 -3.19 -9.71
C SER A 78 -12.12 -3.14 -8.65
N MET A 79 -11.67 -1.95 -8.24
CA MET A 79 -10.69 -1.82 -7.16
C MET A 79 -11.21 -2.43 -5.86
N ALA A 80 -12.43 -2.10 -5.45
CA ALA A 80 -13.01 -2.68 -4.23
C ALA A 80 -13.06 -4.23 -4.25
N ALA A 81 -13.30 -4.83 -5.42
CA ALA A 81 -13.31 -6.28 -5.59
C ALA A 81 -11.89 -6.87 -5.52
N GLU A 82 -10.91 -6.25 -6.19
CA GLU A 82 -9.51 -6.69 -6.17
C GLU A 82 -8.92 -6.64 -4.76
N GLU A 83 -9.15 -5.55 -4.00
CA GLU A 83 -8.66 -5.45 -2.61
C GLU A 83 -9.38 -6.43 -1.67
N ALA A 84 -10.63 -6.79 -1.96
CA ALA A 84 -11.31 -7.85 -1.23
C ALA A 84 -10.70 -9.23 -1.53
N ASP A 85 -10.23 -9.47 -2.75
CA ASP A 85 -9.50 -10.67 -3.13
C ASP A 85 -8.10 -10.71 -2.48
N HIS A 86 -7.39 -9.57 -2.41
CA HIS A 86 -6.15 -9.45 -1.64
C HIS A 86 -6.37 -9.73 -0.15
N LEU A 87 -7.40 -9.14 0.46
CA LEU A 87 -7.81 -9.44 1.84
C LEU A 87 -8.06 -10.93 2.04
N LYS A 88 -8.78 -11.57 1.11
CA LYS A 88 -9.05 -13.01 1.16
C LYS A 88 -7.76 -13.82 1.12
N LEU A 89 -6.80 -13.45 0.27
CA LEU A 89 -5.49 -14.09 0.18
C LEU A 89 -4.71 -13.98 1.51
N VAL A 90 -4.55 -12.77 2.03
CA VAL A 90 -3.78 -12.50 3.26
C VAL A 90 -4.45 -13.15 4.48
N SER A 91 -5.77 -13.03 4.59
CA SER A 91 -6.54 -13.64 5.68
C SER A 91 -6.52 -15.17 5.62
N GLY A 92 -6.54 -15.77 4.42
CA GLY A 92 -6.35 -17.20 4.24
C GLY A 92 -5.03 -17.69 4.81
N LEU A 93 -3.92 -17.00 4.51
CA LEU A 93 -2.59 -17.32 5.04
C LEU A 93 -2.50 -17.17 6.56
N LEU A 94 -3.15 -16.15 7.14
CA LEU A 94 -3.25 -16.01 8.59
C LEU A 94 -3.97 -17.23 9.21
N LEU A 95 -5.10 -17.64 8.63
CA LEU A 95 -5.91 -18.75 9.14
C LEU A 95 -5.20 -20.11 9.00
N GLU A 96 -4.50 -20.35 7.89
CA GLU A 96 -3.69 -21.56 7.68
C GLU A 96 -2.61 -21.74 8.76
N LYS A 97 -2.12 -20.64 9.33
CA LYS A 97 -1.12 -20.63 10.41
C LYS A 97 -1.73 -20.66 11.81
N GLY A 98 -3.06 -20.75 11.92
CA GLY A 98 -3.78 -20.70 13.18
C GLY A 98 -3.84 -19.30 13.82
N TRP A 99 -3.51 -18.25 13.06
CA TRP A 99 -3.57 -16.87 13.51
C TRP A 99 -4.94 -16.25 13.25
N LYS A 100 -5.23 -15.14 13.94
CA LYS A 100 -6.51 -14.42 13.84
C LYS A 100 -6.27 -12.96 13.50
N ILE A 101 -7.14 -12.39 12.68
CA ILE A 101 -7.13 -10.94 12.46
C ILE A 101 -7.60 -10.25 13.74
N SER A 102 -6.79 -9.31 14.21
CA SER A 102 -7.11 -8.46 15.36
C SER A 102 -8.33 -7.57 15.10
N ARG A 103 -9.02 -7.14 16.17
CA ARG A 103 -10.21 -6.28 16.02
C ARG A 103 -9.89 -4.85 15.63
N ASN A 104 -8.80 -4.32 16.18
CA ASN A 104 -8.45 -2.91 16.09
C ASN A 104 -7.16 -2.74 15.30
N HIS A 105 -7.13 -1.74 14.41
CA HIS A 105 -5.95 -1.37 13.66
C HIS A 105 -5.90 0.14 13.43
N LYS A 106 -4.78 0.75 13.83
CA LYS A 106 -4.49 2.17 13.59
C LYS A 106 -3.46 2.30 12.47
N ASN A 107 -3.83 3.00 11.41
CA ASN A 107 -2.91 3.36 10.33
C ASN A 107 -2.47 4.82 10.54
N LEU A 108 -1.31 5.02 11.17
CA LEU A 108 -0.78 6.35 11.45
C LEU A 108 -0.42 7.09 10.15
N TYR A 109 0.19 6.40 9.19
CA TYR A 109 0.57 6.94 7.88
C TYR A 109 -0.61 7.56 7.14
N ALA A 110 -1.66 6.77 6.89
CA ALA A 110 -2.87 7.26 6.21
C ALA A 110 -3.55 8.36 7.03
N GLY A 111 -3.56 8.24 8.37
CA GLY A 111 -4.07 9.29 9.25
C GLY A 111 -3.34 10.62 9.07
N GLN A 112 -2.02 10.61 8.97
CA GLN A 112 -1.22 11.82 8.73
C GLN A 112 -1.49 12.42 7.35
N LEU A 113 -1.57 11.58 6.31
CA LEU A 113 -1.90 12.02 4.95
C LEU A 113 -3.30 12.65 4.86
N HIS A 114 -4.30 12.02 5.46
CA HIS A 114 -5.67 12.54 5.49
C HIS A 114 -5.81 13.88 6.22
N ARG A 115 -4.91 14.20 7.17
CA ARG A 115 -4.90 15.54 7.80
C ARG A 115 -4.53 16.66 6.82
N ARG A 116 -3.84 16.35 5.72
CA ARG A 116 -3.46 17.32 4.68
C ARG A 116 -4.52 17.49 3.58
N VAL A 117 -5.57 16.66 3.57
CA VAL A 117 -6.67 16.73 2.59
C VAL A 117 -7.43 18.04 2.73
N ARG A 118 -7.54 18.79 1.63
CA ARG A 118 -8.36 20.01 1.52
C ARG A 118 -9.83 19.67 1.77
N ARG A 119 -10.58 20.63 2.31
CA ARG A 119 -12.01 20.45 2.65
C ARG A 119 -12.91 20.93 1.51
N GLY A 120 -13.90 20.11 1.17
CA GLY A 120 -14.99 20.44 0.26
C GLY A 120 -14.68 20.25 -1.23
N GLY A 121 -15.73 19.85 -1.96
CA GLY A 121 -15.78 19.85 -3.42
C GLY A 121 -14.76 18.92 -4.11
N ARG A 122 -14.42 19.27 -5.36
CA ARG A 122 -13.50 18.48 -6.21
C ARG A 122 -12.11 18.34 -5.60
N LYS A 123 -11.62 19.38 -4.92
CA LYS A 123 -10.28 19.40 -4.31
C LYS A 123 -10.14 18.36 -3.20
N GLU A 124 -11.16 18.21 -2.35
CA GLU A 124 -11.17 17.14 -1.34
C GLU A 124 -11.15 15.75 -1.98
N LEU A 125 -11.94 15.52 -3.03
CA LEU A 125 -11.98 14.24 -3.72
C LEU A 125 -10.63 13.92 -4.38
N ALA A 126 -10.05 14.87 -5.10
CA ALA A 126 -8.74 14.71 -5.74
C ALA A 126 -7.65 14.40 -4.70
N ASP A 127 -7.64 15.12 -3.58
CA ASP A 127 -6.69 14.87 -2.49
C ASP A 127 -6.85 13.46 -1.89
N ARG A 128 -8.08 12.98 -1.70
CA ARG A 128 -8.33 11.60 -1.23
C ARG A 128 -7.80 10.56 -2.22
N LEU A 129 -7.95 10.81 -3.52
CA LEU A 129 -7.40 9.94 -4.57
C LEU A 129 -5.86 9.99 -4.58
N TYR A 130 -5.24 11.15 -4.38
CA TYR A 130 -3.78 11.24 -4.21
C TYR A 130 -3.28 10.49 -2.97
N VAL A 131 -4.02 10.57 -1.86
CA VAL A 131 -3.69 9.78 -0.65
C VAL A 131 -3.78 8.29 -0.94
N ALA A 132 -4.82 7.82 -1.61
CA ALA A 132 -4.94 6.41 -2.00
C ALA A 132 -3.79 5.99 -2.93
N ALA A 133 -3.46 6.82 -3.94
CA ALA A 133 -2.32 6.58 -4.82
C ALA A 133 -0.97 6.47 -4.07
N LEU A 134 -0.73 7.30 -3.05
CA LEU A 134 0.48 7.22 -2.23
C LEU A 134 0.54 5.94 -1.40
N ILE A 135 -0.60 5.51 -0.84
CA ILE A 135 -0.68 4.27 -0.07
C ILE A 135 -0.29 3.09 -0.95
N GLU A 136 -0.90 2.93 -2.13
CA GLU A 136 -0.55 1.81 -3.05
C GLU A 136 0.89 1.91 -3.53
N LEU A 137 1.37 3.13 -3.82
CA LEU A 137 2.74 3.34 -4.26
C LEU A 137 3.76 2.91 -3.19
N ARG A 138 3.52 3.27 -1.92
CA ARG A 138 4.40 2.89 -0.79
C ARG A 138 4.26 1.40 -0.46
N SER A 139 3.04 0.85 -0.49
CA SER A 139 2.79 -0.59 -0.32
C SER A 139 3.57 -1.40 -1.36
N CYS A 140 3.46 -1.05 -2.64
CA CYS A 140 4.17 -1.70 -3.73
C CYS A 140 5.70 -1.68 -3.56
N GLU A 141 6.27 -0.52 -3.21
CA GLU A 141 7.71 -0.39 -2.98
C GLU A 141 8.19 -1.26 -1.81
N ARG A 142 7.37 -1.38 -0.76
CA ARG A 142 7.63 -2.24 0.39
C ARG A 142 7.43 -3.71 0.10
N PHE A 143 6.45 -4.08 -0.73
CA PHE A 143 6.24 -5.45 -1.19
C PHE A 143 7.44 -5.92 -2.00
N GLN A 144 8.01 -5.07 -2.88
CA GLN A 144 9.24 -5.40 -3.61
C GLN A 144 10.40 -5.68 -2.65
N THR A 145 10.57 -4.85 -1.62
CA THR A 145 11.65 -5.01 -0.63
C THR A 145 11.44 -6.25 0.23
N LEU A 146 10.21 -6.49 0.72
CA LEU A 146 9.85 -7.69 1.48
C LEU A 146 10.04 -8.95 0.65
N ALA A 147 9.62 -8.95 -0.62
CA ALA A 147 9.76 -10.09 -1.51
C ALA A 147 11.22 -10.53 -1.65
N ARG A 148 12.13 -9.55 -1.81
CA ARG A 148 13.57 -9.79 -1.88
C ARG A 148 14.14 -10.31 -0.56
N GLU A 149 13.92 -9.61 0.55
CA GLU A 149 14.56 -9.96 1.84
C GLU A 149 13.96 -11.24 2.47
N ALA A 150 12.72 -11.59 2.12
CA ALA A 150 12.07 -12.82 2.57
C ALA A 150 12.45 -14.07 1.75
N ALA A 151 13.16 -13.93 0.63
CA ALA A 151 13.36 -15.02 -0.34
C ALA A 151 13.95 -16.30 0.28
N GLU A 152 14.93 -16.15 1.18
CA GLU A 152 15.57 -17.28 1.86
C GLU A 152 14.88 -17.66 3.17
N SER A 153 14.55 -16.67 4.02
CA SER A 153 14.05 -16.90 5.37
C SER A 153 12.55 -17.24 5.43
N HIS A 154 11.76 -16.66 4.52
CA HIS A 154 10.31 -16.80 4.47
C HIS A 154 9.81 -16.90 3.02
N PRO A 155 10.11 -17.99 2.28
CA PRO A 155 9.81 -18.08 0.85
C PRO A 155 8.33 -17.91 0.49
N TRP A 156 7.43 -18.25 1.42
CA TRP A 156 5.98 -18.06 1.23
C TRP A 156 5.56 -16.59 1.34
N ILE A 157 6.21 -15.79 2.21
CA ILE A 157 6.03 -14.34 2.29
C ILE A 157 6.57 -13.69 1.02
N SER A 158 7.74 -14.17 0.56
CA SER A 158 8.35 -13.69 -0.69
C SER A 158 7.39 -13.85 -1.87
N ARG A 159 6.80 -15.04 -2.04
CA ARG A 159 5.80 -15.31 -3.08
C ARG A 159 4.53 -14.48 -2.94
N LEU A 160 4.02 -14.30 -1.72
CA LEU A 160 2.84 -13.47 -1.46
C LEU A 160 3.06 -12.06 -1.99
N TYR A 161 4.11 -11.38 -1.51
CA TYR A 161 4.34 -9.98 -1.88
C TYR A 161 4.70 -9.81 -3.34
N ALA A 162 5.47 -10.73 -3.92
CA ALA A 162 5.73 -10.73 -5.36
C ALA A 162 4.43 -10.86 -6.18
N SER A 163 3.45 -11.65 -5.72
CA SER A 163 2.19 -11.86 -6.45
C SER A 163 1.25 -10.65 -6.46
N LEU A 164 1.41 -9.72 -5.52
CA LEU A 164 0.56 -8.53 -5.40
C LEU A 164 1.11 -7.33 -6.17
N MET A 165 2.41 -7.29 -6.48
CA MET A 165 3.04 -6.07 -7.02
C MET A 165 2.37 -5.50 -8.28
N ASP A 166 1.94 -6.35 -9.20
CA ASP A 166 1.35 -5.90 -10.47
C ASP A 166 -0.02 -5.21 -10.26
N SER A 167 -0.85 -5.69 -9.34
CA SER A 167 -2.13 -5.06 -9.01
C SER A 167 -1.91 -3.72 -8.31
N GLU A 168 -0.99 -3.66 -7.34
CA GLU A 168 -0.67 -2.42 -6.61
C GLU A 168 -0.18 -1.29 -7.53
N VAL A 169 0.67 -1.60 -8.51
CA VAL A 169 1.11 -0.62 -9.52
C VAL A 169 -0.07 -0.15 -10.36
N GLY A 170 -0.96 -1.07 -10.72
CA GLY A 170 -2.20 -0.76 -11.43
C GLY A 170 -3.08 0.21 -10.64
N HIS A 171 -3.28 -0.05 -9.34
CA HIS A 171 -4.08 0.77 -8.45
C HIS A 171 -3.49 2.16 -8.23
N TYR A 172 -2.19 2.26 -7.96
CA TYR A 172 -1.46 3.53 -7.89
C TYR A 172 -1.72 4.38 -9.14
N HIS A 173 -1.51 3.81 -10.33
CA HIS A 173 -1.72 4.53 -11.59
C HIS A 173 -3.18 4.91 -11.82
N ALA A 174 -4.12 4.04 -11.46
CA ALA A 174 -5.54 4.30 -11.57
C ALA A 174 -5.96 5.48 -10.69
N PHE A 175 -5.60 5.47 -9.41
CA PHE A 175 -5.91 6.59 -8.50
C PHE A 175 -5.25 7.89 -8.94
N LEU A 176 -3.98 7.85 -9.35
CA LEU A 176 -3.27 9.04 -9.82
C LEU A 176 -3.92 9.66 -11.07
N ARG A 177 -4.38 8.82 -12.00
CA ARG A 177 -5.12 9.26 -13.18
C ARG A 177 -6.46 9.90 -12.79
N LEU A 178 -7.23 9.21 -11.96
CA LEU A 178 -8.54 9.70 -11.51
C LEU A 178 -8.41 11.01 -10.71
N ALA A 179 -7.38 11.17 -9.89
CA ALA A 179 -7.12 12.41 -9.17
C ALA A 179 -6.95 13.60 -10.12
N ARG A 180 -6.18 13.40 -11.20
CA ARG A 180 -5.93 14.42 -12.24
C ARG A 180 -7.16 14.71 -13.10
N GLU A 181 -8.05 13.74 -13.28
CA GLU A 181 -9.34 13.95 -13.93
C GLU A 181 -10.29 14.80 -13.07
N VAL A 182 -10.25 14.62 -11.75
CA VAL A 182 -11.08 15.38 -10.80
C VAL A 182 -10.57 16.81 -10.61
N ASP A 183 -9.25 16.97 -10.44
CA ASP A 183 -8.56 18.25 -10.27
C ASP A 183 -7.21 18.22 -11.03
N PRO A 184 -7.06 18.97 -12.14
CA PRO A 184 -5.85 18.93 -12.95
C PRO A 184 -4.66 19.72 -12.35
N GLU A 185 -4.81 20.35 -11.18
CA GLU A 185 -3.71 21.04 -10.51
C GLU A 185 -2.50 20.09 -10.29
N PRO A 186 -1.27 20.49 -10.66
CA PRO A 186 -0.09 19.62 -10.58
C PRO A 186 0.49 19.54 -9.16
N VAL A 187 -0.29 19.04 -8.20
CA VAL A 187 0.07 18.99 -6.76
C VAL A 187 0.79 17.69 -6.36
N TRP A 188 1.02 16.77 -7.29
CA TRP A 188 1.60 15.45 -6.97
C TRP A 188 2.99 15.52 -6.31
N SER A 189 3.86 16.44 -6.73
CA SER A 189 5.17 16.63 -6.11
C SER A 189 5.06 17.08 -4.65
N GLN A 190 4.03 17.86 -4.29
CA GLN A 190 3.77 18.29 -2.92
C GLN A 190 3.31 17.11 -2.06
N TRP A 191 2.50 16.21 -2.64
CA TRP A 191 2.12 14.95 -1.99
C TRP A 191 3.30 14.02 -1.74
N LEU A 192 4.23 13.89 -2.71
CA LEU A 192 5.46 13.11 -2.52
C LEU A 192 6.37 13.71 -1.43
N GLN A 193 6.48 15.04 -1.36
CA GLN A 193 7.21 15.73 -0.30
C GLN A 193 6.57 15.50 1.07
N ALA A 194 5.24 15.65 1.15
CA ALA A 194 4.47 15.37 2.36
C ALA A 194 4.62 13.92 2.85
N GLU A 195 4.62 12.98 1.91
CA GLU A 195 4.79 11.56 2.20
C GLU A 195 6.15 11.27 2.81
N ALA A 196 7.22 11.82 2.24
CA ALA A 196 8.57 11.66 2.76
C ALA A 196 8.75 12.26 4.17
N GLU A 197 8.15 13.42 4.43
CA GLU A 197 8.12 14.03 5.76
C GLU A 197 7.39 13.15 6.78
N ILE A 198 6.24 12.60 6.38
CA ILE A 198 5.44 11.71 7.23
C ILE A 198 6.23 10.43 7.53
N MET A 199 6.78 9.77 6.51
CA MET A 199 7.54 8.52 6.66
C MET A 199 8.72 8.68 7.62
N ALA A 200 9.45 9.80 7.52
CA ALA A 200 10.57 10.09 8.41
C ALA A 200 10.15 10.25 9.89
N GLY A 201 8.92 10.68 10.15
CA GLY A 201 8.39 10.90 11.50
C GLY A 201 7.58 9.74 12.08
N LEU A 202 7.41 8.63 11.35
CA LEU A 202 6.63 7.50 11.86
C LEU A 202 7.48 6.59 12.79
N PRO A 203 6.86 6.01 13.83
CA PRO A 203 7.51 4.98 14.63
C PRO A 203 7.53 3.65 13.88
N PHE A 204 8.52 2.81 14.19
CA PHE A 204 8.56 1.44 13.71
C PHE A 204 7.60 0.54 14.49
N PHE A 205 6.89 -0.31 13.76
CA PHE A 205 6.26 -1.53 14.22
C PHE A 205 6.29 -2.51 13.04
N PRO A 206 6.08 -3.82 13.22
CA PRO A 206 6.14 -4.79 12.13
C PRO A 206 4.87 -4.72 11.25
N GLY A 207 4.68 -3.61 10.54
CA GLY A 207 3.52 -3.36 9.67
C GLY A 207 3.91 -2.56 8.43
N ILE A 208 3.17 -2.75 7.34
CA ILE A 208 3.51 -2.32 5.97
C ILE A 208 3.73 -0.83 5.86
N LEU A 209 3.09 0.02 6.68
CA LEU A 209 3.22 1.48 6.58
C LEU A 209 3.84 2.12 7.85
N SER A 210 4.70 1.39 8.56
CA SER A 210 5.45 1.92 9.72
C SER A 210 6.67 2.76 9.32
N GLY A 211 7.28 3.47 10.28
CA GLY A 211 8.60 4.08 10.09
C GLY A 211 9.77 3.08 10.12
N GLU A 212 11.00 3.58 10.11
CA GLU A 212 12.25 2.79 10.12
C GLU A 212 12.66 2.36 11.55
N PRO A 213 13.25 1.18 11.76
CA PRO A 213 13.70 0.76 13.09
C PRO A 213 14.67 1.78 13.72
N GLY A 214 14.40 2.22 14.96
CA GLY A 214 15.26 3.17 15.65
C GLY A 214 15.10 4.64 15.23
N SER A 215 14.10 4.99 14.42
CA SER A 215 13.55 6.36 14.42
C SER A 215 12.83 6.54 15.76
N THR A 216 13.52 7.09 16.76
CA THR A 216 12.92 7.31 18.08
C THR A 216 11.75 8.28 17.98
N ASP A 217 10.69 7.99 18.75
CA ASP A 217 9.55 8.87 19.01
C ASP A 217 10.06 10.28 19.29
N THR A 218 9.79 11.20 18.37
CA THR A 218 9.90 12.62 18.69
C THR A 218 8.69 12.92 19.57
N THR A 219 8.96 13.00 20.88
CA THR A 219 8.06 13.48 21.94
C THR A 219 7.20 14.67 21.53
#